data_AF-A0A2G2WHB5-F1
#
_entry.id   AF-A0A2G2WHB5-F1
#
_cell.length_a   1.000
_cell.length_b   1.000
_cell.length_c   1.000
_cell.angle_alpha   90.00
_cell.angle_beta   90.00
_cell.angle_gamma   90.00
#
_symmetry.space_group_name_H-M   'P 1'
#
loop_
_entity.id
_entity.type
_entity.pdbx_description
1 polymer ?
#
loop_
_entity_poly.entity_id
_entity_poly.type
_entity_poly.pdbx_seq_one_letter_code
_entity_poly.pdbx_strand_id
1 'polypeptide(L)' 'MEVALHGKCNTDNLELQLLKSEESWELLEKREFRGKSCPDELLNVGKEIVQNGKGLPLVVDLIAGVIVGLEKKKAVRLEV' A
#
# COMPACT_ATOMS: atom_id res chain seq x y z
N MET A 1 -42.80 12.88 1.89
CA MET A 1 -41.61 12.01 2.09
C MET A 1 -40.58 12.48 1.09
N GLU A 2 -39.79 13.46 1.49
CA GLU A 2 -38.74 14.06 0.66
C GLU A 2 -37.41 13.56 1.19
N VAL A 3 -36.73 12.75 0.38
CA VAL A 3 -35.37 12.27 0.65
C VAL A 3 -34.39 13.27 0.09
N ALA A 4 -33.88 14.17 0.94
CA ALA A 4 -32.77 15.03 0.56
C ALA A 4 -31.46 14.22 0.61
N LEU A 5 -30.93 13.87 -0.57
CA LEU A 5 -29.58 13.38 -0.78
C LEU A 5 -28.57 14.51 -0.47
N HIS A 6 -28.35 14.80 0.81
CA HIS A 6 -27.23 15.67 1.23
C HIS A 6 -25.96 14.84 1.42
N GLY A 7 -25.53 14.19 0.34
CA GLY A 7 -24.14 13.80 0.20
C GLY A 7 -23.37 15.03 -0.24
N LYS A 8 -22.96 15.88 0.70
CA LYS A 8 -22.00 16.94 0.40
C LYS A 8 -20.69 16.26 0.01
N CYS A 9 -20.54 15.97 -1.28
CA CYS A 9 -19.23 15.66 -1.83
C CYS A 9 -18.49 17.00 -1.76
N ASN A 10 -17.75 17.21 -0.68
CA ASN A 10 -16.77 18.29 -0.62
C ASN A 10 -15.68 17.90 -1.64
N THR A 11 -15.97 18.16 -2.93
CA THR A 11 -14.99 18.23 -4.01
C THR A 11 -14.21 19.56 -3.90
N ASP A 12 -14.09 20.12 -2.71
CA ASP A 12 -13.00 21.01 -2.36
C ASP A 12 -11.76 20.13 -2.26
N ASN A 13 -11.24 19.74 -3.42
CA ASN A 13 -9.88 19.29 -3.60
C ASN A 13 -9.36 18.40 -2.45
N LEU A 14 -9.98 17.23 -2.23
CA LEU A 14 -9.27 16.12 -1.63
C LEU A 14 -8.25 15.63 -2.66
N GLU A 15 -7.31 16.50 -3.02
CA GLU A 15 -5.96 16.12 -3.40
C GLU A 15 -5.49 15.27 -2.23
N LEU A 16 -5.79 13.98 -2.30
CA LEU A 16 -4.99 12.97 -1.66
C LEU A 16 -3.59 13.26 -2.19
N GLN A 17 -2.83 14.09 -1.45
CA GLN A 17 -1.51 14.50 -1.87
C GLN A 17 -0.77 13.21 -2.16
N LEU A 18 -0.41 13.03 -3.43
CA LEU A 18 0.31 11.85 -3.83
C LEU A 18 1.59 11.85 -3.01
N LEU A 19 1.83 10.72 -2.36
CA LEU A 19 3.03 10.51 -1.60
C LEU A 19 4.22 10.62 -2.53
N LYS A 20 5.25 11.32 -2.08
CA LYS A 20 6.57 11.22 -2.68
C LYS A 20 7.10 9.80 -2.52
N SER A 21 8.12 9.46 -3.28
CA SER A 21 8.76 8.15 -3.21
C SER A 21 9.26 7.83 -1.79
N GLU A 22 9.80 8.84 -1.10
CA GLU A 22 10.30 8.73 0.27
C GLU A 22 9.16 8.46 1.27
N GLU A 23 8.06 9.20 1.15
CA GLU A 23 6.88 9.01 2.00
C GLU A 23 6.21 7.65 1.76
N SER A 24 6.19 7.21 0.51
CA SER A 24 5.71 5.88 0.12
C SER A 24 6.58 4.76 0.69
N TRP A 25 7.91 4.96 0.69
CA TRP A 25 8.86 4.03 1.31
C TRP A 25 8.67 3.94 2.82
N GLU A 26 8.58 5.08 3.51
CA GLU A 26 8.33 5.10 4.94
C GLU A 26 7.01 4.40 5.31
N LEU A 27 5.97 4.61 4.49
CA LEU A 27 4.67 3.95 4.71
C LEU A 27 4.76 2.45 4.55
N LEU A 28 5.49 1.97 3.53
CA LEU A 28 5.78 0.56 3.33
C LEU A 28 6.49 -0.03 4.56
N GLU A 29 7.53 0.65 5.07
CA GLU A 29 8.27 0.20 6.26
C GLU A 29 7.44 0.17 7.53
N LYS A 30 6.64 1.22 7.77
CA LYS A 30 5.75 1.29 8.94
C LYS A 30 4.71 0.17 8.94
N ARG A 31 4.16 -0.17 7.78
CA ARG A 31 3.04 -1.12 7.68
C ARG A 31 3.48 -2.57 7.54
N GLU A 32 4.40 -2.86 6.63
CA GLU A 32 4.78 -4.23 6.30
C GLU A 32 5.92 -4.73 7.21
N PHE A 33 6.87 -3.85 7.51
CA PHE A 33 8.03 -4.17 8.34
C PHE A 33 7.85 -3.76 9.81
N ARG A 34 6.65 -3.32 10.19
CA ARG A 34 6.30 -2.87 11.56
C ARG A 34 7.24 -1.78 12.07
N GLY A 35 7.65 -0.87 11.19
CA GLY A 35 8.60 0.21 11.49
C GLY A 35 10.06 -0.23 11.58
N LYS A 36 10.38 -1.48 11.22
CA LYS A 36 11.76 -1.91 10.99
C LYS A 36 12.16 -1.58 9.55
N SER A 37 13.47 -1.49 9.32
CA SER A 37 14.02 -1.38 7.97
C SER A 37 13.58 -2.58 7.12
N CYS A 38 13.29 -2.32 5.85
CA CYS A 38 13.13 -3.39 4.84
C CYS A 38 14.40 -4.27 4.80
N PRO A 39 14.28 -5.60 4.86
CA PRO A 39 15.42 -6.50 4.71
C PRO A 39 15.98 -6.47 3.28
N ASP A 40 17.30 -6.65 3.14
CA ASP A 40 18.00 -6.49 1.86
C ASP A 40 17.42 -7.35 0.72
N GLU A 41 16.94 -8.55 1.06
CA GLU A 41 16.30 -9.49 0.12
C GLU A 41 15.02 -8.91 -0.53
N LEU A 42 14.31 -8.04 0.20
CA LEU A 42 13.05 -7.42 -0.24
C LEU A 42 13.25 -5.99 -0.73
N LEU A 43 14.47 -5.45 -0.74
CA LEU A 43 14.74 -4.06 -1.08
C LEU A 43 14.31 -3.72 -2.51
N ASN A 44 14.61 -4.60 -3.48
CA ASN A 44 14.20 -4.39 -4.88
C ASN A 44 12.68 -4.48 -5.04
N VAL A 45 12.05 -5.45 -4.37
CA VAL A 45 10.59 -5.60 -4.37
C VAL A 45 9.92 -4.36 -3.77
N GLY A 46 10.44 -3.86 -2.64
CA GLY A 46 9.97 -2.63 -2.02
C GLY A 46 10.06 -1.42 -2.93
N LYS A 47 11.14 -1.30 -3.71
CA LYS A 47 11.33 -0.19 -4.67
C LYS A 47 10.29 -0.27 -5.80
N GLU A 48 10.05 -1.48 -6.33
CA GLU A 48 9.00 -1.68 -7.33
C GLU A 48 7.60 -1.38 -6.78
N ILE A 49 7.31 -1.72 -5.52
CA ILE A 49 6.03 -1.38 -4.88
C ILE A 49 5.85 0.14 -4.82
N VAL A 50 6.86 0.86 -4.32
CA VAL A 50 6.83 2.33 -4.24
C VAL A 50 6.65 2.97 -5.62
N GLN A 51 7.38 2.48 -6.63
CA GLN A 51 7.28 2.98 -7.99
C GLN A 51 5.91 2.72 -8.63
N ASN A 52 5.37 1.50 -8.47
CA ASN A 52 4.08 1.11 -9.03
C ASN A 52 2.89 1.70 -8.26
N GLY A 53 3.09 2.06 -6.99
CA GLY A 53 2.10 2.73 -6.15
C GLY A 53 1.68 4.11 -6.66
N LYS A 54 2.52 4.77 -7.48
CA LYS A 54 2.27 6.11 -8.06
C LYS A 54 1.88 7.15 -7.01
N GLY A 55 2.43 7.02 -5.79
CA GLY A 55 2.13 7.90 -4.67
C GLY A 55 0.76 7.68 -4.01
N LEU A 56 0.00 6.65 -4.41
CA LEU A 56 -1.28 6.32 -3.78
C LEU A 56 -1.06 5.35 -2.62
N PRO A 57 -1.36 5.74 -1.36
CA PRO A 57 -1.14 4.89 -0.19
C PRO A 57 -1.87 3.54 -0.32
N LEU A 58 -3.11 3.56 -0.81
CA LEU A 58 -3.93 2.36 -0.99
C LEU A 58 -3.33 1.37 -2.00
N VAL A 59 -2.64 1.86 -3.04
CA VAL A 59 -2.03 0.99 -4.05
C VAL A 59 -0.78 0.34 -3.49
N VAL A 60 0.05 1.11 -2.76
CA VAL A 60 1.23 0.59 -2.04
C VAL A 60 0.82 -0.54 -1.08
N ASP A 61 -0.21 -0.30 -0.25
CA ASP A 61 -0.76 -1.28 0.68
C ASP A 61 -1.25 -2.56 -0.01
N LEU A 62 -1.99 -2.39 -1.11
CA LEU A 62 -2.57 -3.51 -1.85
C LEU A 62 -1.49 -4.39 -2.47
N ILE A 63 -0.51 -3.81 -3.15
CA ILE A 63 0.56 -4.56 -3.80
C ILE A 63 1.37 -5.31 -2.74
N ALA A 64 1.74 -4.64 -1.65
CA ALA A 64 2.48 -5.27 -0.55
C ALA A 64 1.70 -6.45 0.09
N GLY A 65 0.43 -6.22 0.43
CA GLY A 65 -0.42 -7.25 1.02
C GLY A 65 -0.63 -8.46 0.10
N VAL A 66 -0.74 -8.25 -1.21
CA VAL A 66 -0.82 -9.34 -2.20
C VAL A 66 0.48 -10.15 -2.20
N ILE A 67 1.64 -9.50 -2.23
CA ILE A 67 2.94 -10.19 -2.22
C ILE A 67 3.09 -11.06 -0.96
N VAL A 68 2.83 -10.50 0.23
CA VAL A 68 2.85 -11.24 1.50
C VAL A 68 1.85 -12.41 1.49
N GLY A 69 0.66 -12.19 0.94
CA GLY A 69 -0.36 -13.23 0.80
C GLY A 69 0.05 -14.36 -0.15
N LEU A 70 0.77 -14.05 -1.23
CA LEU A 70 1.28 -15.03 -2.19
C LEU A 70 2.40 -15.89 -1.59
N GLU A 71 3.30 -15.30 -0.79
CA GLU A 71 4.36 -16.04 -0.10
C GLU A 71 3.79 -17.04 0.93
N LYS A 72 2.77 -16.62 1.70
CA LYS A 72 2.07 -17.53 2.63
C LYS A 72 1.42 -18.72 1.93
N LYS A 73 0.81 -18.50 0.75
CA LYS A 73 0.21 -19.58 -0.04
C LYS A 73 1.25 -20.52 -0.67
N LYS A 74 2.46 -20.03 -0.98
CA LYS A 74 3.57 -20.87 -1.46
C LYS A 74 4.15 -21.73 -0.33
N ALA A 75 4.30 -21.18 0.88
CA ALA A 75 4.75 -21.93 2.05
C ALA A 75 3.85 -23.13 2.36
N VAL A 76 2.52 -22.94 2.31
CA VAL A 76 1.52 -24.00 2.53
C VAL A 76 1.51 -25.08 1.44
N ARG A 77 2.12 -24.83 0.27
CA ARG A 77 2.21 -25.82 -0.82
C ARG A 77 3.48 -26.66 -0.82
N LEU A 78 4.49 -26.31 -0.02
CA LEU A 78 5.73 -27.08 0.11
C LEU A 78 5.73 -28.07 1.29
N GLU A 79 4.65 -28.14 2.05
CA GLU A 79 4.42 -29.19 3.05
C GLU A 79 3.70 -30.39 2.41
N VAL A 80 4.40 -31.13 1.52
CA VAL A 80 3.99 -32.47 1.05
C VAL A 80 5.22 -33.37 0.98
#